data_AF-A0A2T1C685-F1
#
_entry.id   AF-A0A2T1C685-F1
#
_cell.length_a   1.000
_cell.length_b   1.000
_cell.length_c   1.000
_cell.angle_alpha   90.00
_cell.angle_beta   90.00
_cell.angle_gamma   90.00
#
_symmetry.space_group_name_H-M   'P 1'
#
loop_
_entity.id
_entity.type
_entity.pdbx_description
1 polymer ?
#
loop_
_entity_poly.entity_id
_entity_poly.type
_entity_poly.pdbx_seq_one_letter_code
_entity_poly.pdbx_strand_id
1 'polypeptide(L)'
;MNTVEQIYELVKNLPEKQASEVLDFVEFLNHKAQLNSRSQSQVKIPKGTLTGLRGIAKISGTPPTDEEIREEYTDYLMEKYQ
;
A
#
# COMPACT_ATOMS: atom_id res chain seq x y z
N MET A 1 1.40 15.78 34.79
CA MET A 1 1.27 14.37 34.36
C MET A 1 1.55 14.31 32.88
N ASN A 2 2.50 13.49 32.49
CA ASN A 2 2.84 13.26 31.08
C ASN A 2 1.81 12.30 30.45
N THR A 3 1.53 12.44 29.16
CA THR A 3 0.62 11.55 28.43
C THR A 3 1.07 10.10 28.48
N VAL A 4 2.39 9.86 28.47
CA VAL A 4 2.99 8.53 28.60
C VAL A 4 2.68 7.90 29.96
N GLU A 5 2.75 8.68 31.04
CA GLU A 5 2.48 8.22 32.40
C GLU A 5 0.99 7.87 32.57
N GLN A 6 0.09 8.67 31.98
CA GLN A 6 -1.34 8.41 32.02
C GLN A 6 -1.72 7.13 31.28
N ILE A 7 -1.14 6.89 30.10
CA ILE A 7 -1.37 5.66 29.33
C ILE A 7 -0.86 4.44 30.13
N TYR A 8 0.32 4.55 30.75
CA TYR A 8 0.88 3.48 31.55
C TYR A 8 -0.04 3.10 32.73
N GLU A 9 -0.51 4.06 33.51
CA GLU A 9 -1.40 3.80 34.65
C GLU A 9 -2.78 3.27 34.23
N LEU A 10 -3.29 3.68 33.06
CA LEU A 10 -4.53 3.16 32.49
C LEU A 10 -4.39 1.69 32.06
N VAL A 11 -3.31 1.36 31.35
CA VAL A 11 -3.07 0.01 30.81
C VAL A 11 -2.65 -0.98 31.89
N LYS A 12 -1.92 -0.54 32.92
CA LYS A 12 -1.43 -1.38 34.01
C LYS A 12 -2.54 -2.08 34.81
N ASN A 13 -3.71 -1.45 34.94
CA ASN A 13 -4.83 -1.97 35.73
C ASN A 13 -5.86 -2.75 34.89
N LEU A 14 -5.64 -2.89 33.57
CA LEU A 14 -6.55 -3.60 32.68
C LEU A 14 -6.36 -5.12 32.79
N PRO A 15 -7.43 -5.92 32.71
CA PRO A 15 -7.30 -7.37 32.58
C PRO A 15 -6.64 -7.74 31.24
N GLU A 16 -5.98 -8.90 31.20
CA GLU A 16 -5.11 -9.33 30.11
C GLU A 16 -5.79 -9.29 28.73
N LYS A 17 -7.07 -9.67 28.67
CA LYS A 17 -7.86 -9.67 27.43
C LYS A 17 -8.07 -8.26 26.86
N GLN A 18 -8.28 -7.25 27.70
CA GLN A 18 -8.40 -5.88 27.22
C GLN A 18 -7.02 -5.26 26.95
N ALA A 19 -5.98 -5.67 27.68
CA ALA A 19 -4.62 -5.22 27.41
C ALA A 19 -4.11 -5.67 26.02
N SER A 20 -4.48 -6.87 25.57
CA SER A 20 -4.16 -7.32 24.20
C SER A 20 -4.86 -6.47 23.13
N GLU A 21 -6.12 -6.09 23.33
CA GLU A 21 -6.85 -5.22 22.40
C GLU A 21 -6.19 -3.82 22.29
N VAL A 22 -5.67 -3.30 23.41
CA VAL A 22 -4.91 -2.04 23.41
C VAL A 22 -3.61 -2.19 22.63
N LEU A 23 -2.91 -3.32 22.75
CA LEU A 23 -1.69 -3.58 22.03
C LEU A 23 -1.94 -3.62 20.50
N ASP A 24 -2.96 -4.35 20.06
CA ASP A 24 -3.39 -4.41 18.66
C ASP A 24 -3.71 -3.01 18.11
N PHE A 25 -4.39 -2.19 18.92
CA PHE A 25 -4.73 -0.82 18.53
C PHE A 25 -3.49 0.09 18.40
N VAL A 26 -2.52 -0.04 19.31
CA VAL A 26 -1.27 0.73 19.26
C VAL A 26 -0.44 0.33 18.04
N GLU A 27 -0.38 -0.97 17.71
CA GLU A 27 0.26 -1.46 16.48
C GLU A 27 -0.40 -0.86 15.24
N PHE A 28 -1.73 -0.86 15.18
CA PHE A 28 -2.49 -0.23 14.10
C PHE A 28 -2.17 1.27 13.97
N LEU A 29 -2.09 2.01 15.07
CA LEU A 29 -1.74 3.44 15.04
C LEU A 29 -0.31 3.66 14.50
N ASN A 30 0.63 2.81 14.88
CA ASN A 30 2.01 2.88 14.39
C ASN A 30 2.06 2.62 12.87
N HIS A 31 1.39 1.58 12.39
CA HIS A 31 1.24 1.32 10.95
C HIS A 31 0.61 2.49 10.19
N LYS A 32 -0.45 3.09 10.75
CA LYS A 32 -1.11 4.26 10.15
C LYS A 32 -0.19 5.48 10.09
N ALA A 33 0.60 5.75 11.14
CA ALA A 33 1.56 6.85 11.16
C ALA A 33 2.67 6.67 10.11
N GLN A 34 3.14 5.43 9.91
CA GLN A 34 4.13 5.09 8.88
C GLN A 34 3.56 5.22 7.45
N LEU A 35 2.29 4.86 7.24
CA LEU A 35 1.62 5.06 5.95
C LEU A 35 1.40 6.54 5.63
N ASN A 36 1.04 7.35 6.64
CA ASN A 36 0.83 8.78 6.48
C ASN A 36 2.13 9.56 6.24
N SER A 37 3.26 9.08 6.77
CA SER A 37 4.58 9.66 6.46
C SER A 37 5.05 9.29 5.05
N ARG A 38 4.68 8.12 4.52
CA ARG A 38 4.91 7.75 3.10
C ARG A 38 4.01 8.48 2.11
N SER A 39 2.82 8.92 2.50
CA SER A 39 1.91 9.65 1.61
C SER A 39 2.23 11.14 1.47
N GLN A 40 3.21 11.68 2.20
CA GLN A 40 3.69 13.05 2.02
C GLN A 40 4.65 13.24 0.84
N SER A 41 5.14 12.17 0.20
CA SER A 41 5.69 12.26 -1.16
C SER A 41 4.55 12.27 -2.19
N GLN A 42 3.61 13.19 -2.04
CA GLN A 42 2.64 13.53 -3.09
C GLN A 42 3.41 14.25 -4.20
N VAL A 43 3.93 13.46 -5.14
CA VAL A 43 4.27 13.96 -6.48
C VAL A 43 3.04 14.71 -6.97
N LYS A 44 3.15 16.03 -7.17
CA LYS A 44 2.07 16.89 -7.66
C LYS A 44 1.68 16.40 -9.05
N ILE A 45 0.66 15.57 -9.15
CA ILE A 45 0.14 15.11 -10.44
C ILE A 45 -0.59 16.31 -11.07
N PRO A 46 -0.17 16.77 -12.27
CA PRO A 46 -0.81 17.91 -12.91
C PRO A 46 -2.26 17.59 -13.28
N LYS A 47 -3.13 18.59 -13.17
CA LYS A 47 -4.56 18.50 -13.55
C LYS A 47 -4.63 18.11 -15.04
N GLY A 48 -5.42 17.08 -15.36
CA GLY A 48 -5.52 16.51 -16.71
C GLY A 48 -4.78 15.18 -16.90
N THR A 49 -4.03 14.72 -15.89
CA THR A 49 -3.43 13.38 -15.93
C THR A 49 -4.53 12.33 -15.69
N LEU A 50 -4.68 11.39 -16.63
CA LEU A 50 -5.58 10.23 -16.49
C LEU A 50 -5.05 9.28 -15.40
N THR A 51 -5.37 9.57 -14.14
CA THR A 51 -4.99 8.73 -13.00
C THR A 51 -5.81 7.44 -12.91
N GLY A 52 -6.85 7.27 -13.72
CA GLY A 52 -7.73 6.08 -13.71
C GLY A 52 -7.02 4.78 -14.08
N LEU A 53 -5.89 4.86 -14.78
CA LEU A 53 -5.05 3.70 -15.12
C LEU A 53 -3.90 3.47 -14.13
N ARG A 54 -3.80 4.28 -13.06
CA ARG A 54 -2.72 4.20 -12.09
C ARG A 54 -2.84 2.91 -11.27
N GLY A 55 -1.98 1.95 -11.56
CA GLY A 55 -2.00 0.62 -10.94
C GLY A 55 -2.28 -0.52 -11.92
N ILE A 56 -2.82 -0.22 -13.10
CA ILE A 56 -3.15 -1.23 -14.12
C ILE A 56 -1.90 -1.59 -14.95
N ALA A 57 -0.98 -0.64 -15.16
CA ALA A 57 0.29 -0.85 -15.86
C ALA A 57 1.50 -0.97 -14.91
N LYS A 58 1.31 -1.54 -13.71
CA LYS A 58 2.45 -1.83 -12.82
C LYS A 58 3.04 -3.19 -13.19
N ILE A 59 3.87 -3.20 -14.21
CA ILE A 59 4.75 -4.35 -14.48
C ILE A 59 5.89 -4.24 -13.46
N SER A 60 6.19 -5.31 -12.73
CA SER A 60 7.31 -5.33 -11.75
C SER A 60 8.69 -5.40 -12.42
N GLY A 61 8.75 -5.30 -13.75
CA GLY A 61 9.96 -5.33 -14.58
C GLY A 61 10.03 -4.16 -15.57
N THR A 62 11.00 -4.21 -16.47
CA THR A 62 11.07 -3.26 -17.59
C THR A 62 9.83 -3.38 -18.45
N PRO A 63 9.26 -2.27 -18.94
CA PRO A 63 8.17 -2.35 -19.90
C PRO A 63 8.67 -3.12 -21.13
N PRO A 64 7.87 -4.07 -21.67
CA PRO A 64 8.25 -4.80 -22.87
C PRO A 64 8.40 -3.82 -24.03
N THR A 65 9.33 -4.14 -24.93
CA THR A 65 9.58 -3.36 -26.14
C THR A 65 8.49 -3.65 -27.16
N ASP A 66 8.19 -2.69 -28.05
CA ASP A 66 7.19 -2.86 -29.11
C ASP A 66 7.40 -4.13 -29.96
N GLU A 67 8.65 -4.57 -30.14
CA GLU A 67 8.99 -5.79 -30.86
C GLU A 67 8.58 -7.06 -30.10
N GLU A 68 8.84 -7.10 -28.78
CA GLU A 68 8.45 -8.22 -27.90
C GLU A 68 6.93 -8.37 -27.84
N ILE A 69 6.20 -7.25 -27.79
CA ILE A 69 4.72 -7.23 -27.81
C ILE A 69 4.18 -7.80 -29.13
N ARG A 70 4.85 -7.53 -30.27
CA ARG A 70 4.42 -8.04 -31.57
C ARG A 70 4.60 -9.55 -31.66
N GLU A 71 5.72 -10.08 -31.18
CA GLU A 71 6.00 -11.51 -31.14
C GLU A 71 4.96 -12.25 -30.29
N GLU A 72 4.70 -11.77 -29.06
CA GLU A 72 3.66 -12.33 -28.19
C GLU A 72 2.26 -12.29 -28.84
N TYR A 73 1.94 -11.21 -29.55
CA TYR A 73 0.66 -11.09 -30.24
C TYR A 73 0.53 -12.06 -31.41
N THR A 74 1.61 -12.28 -32.17
CA THR A 74 1.62 -13.28 -33.24
C THR A 74 1.46 -14.69 -32.71
N ASP A 75 2.14 -15.02 -31.61
CA ASP A 75 2.02 -16.33 -30.95
C ASP A 75 0.60 -16.59 -30.44
N TYR A 76 -0.01 -15.58 -29.80
CA TYR A 76 -1.41 -15.66 -29.35
C TYR A 76 -2.39 -15.86 -30.51
N LEU A 77 -2.18 -15.19 -31.64
CA LEU A 77 -3.03 -15.36 -32.82
C LEU A 77 -2.87 -16.75 -33.44
N MET A 78 -1.66 -17.31 -33.45
CA MET A 78 -1.46 -18.69 -33.90
C MET A 78 -2.17 -19.68 -32.97
N GLU A 79 -1.98 -19.59 -31.66
CA GLU A 79 -2.65 -20.48 -30.69
C GLU A 79 -4.18 -20.40 -30.75
N LYS A 80 -4.73 -19.21 -30.99
CA LYS A 80 -6.18 -19.00 -30.96
C LYS A 80 -6.92 -19.47 -32.21
N TYR A 81 -6.26 -19.45 -33.36
CA TYR A 81 -6.91 -19.67 -34.67
C TYR A 81 -6.38 -20.89 -35.42
N GLN A 82 -5.47 -21.66 -34.82
CA GLN A 82 -4.91 -22.89 -35.36
C GLN A 82 -5.43 -24.10 -34.57
#